data_AF-U9UQ55-F1
#
_entry.id   AF-U9UQ55-F1
#
_cell.length_a   1.000
_cell.length_b   1.000
_cell.length_c   1.000
_cell.angle_alpha   90.00
_cell.angle_beta   90.00
_cell.angle_gamma   90.00
#
_symmetry.space_group_name_H-M   'P 1'
#
loop_
_entity.id
_entity.type
_entity.pdbx_description
1 polymer ?
#
loop_
_entity_poly.entity_id
_entity_poly.type
_entity_poly.pdbx_seq_one_letter_code
_entity_poly.pdbx_strand_id
1 'polypeptide(L)'
;MFQPRTDEEIVNSTNYNFTLDISSLLSNSTITRRSKRLQRSNLRNTPRPRPQNSFTLYRRNMAARSEFVGLKSSLKSKRIADLWRNETTEVRDLFNAMARLASR
;
A
#
# COMPACT_ATOMS: atom_id res chain seq x y z
N MET A 1 4.13 15.11 28.59
CA MET A 1 3.65 15.37 27.22
C MET A 1 3.86 14.11 26.41
N PHE A 2 2.79 13.47 25.93
CA PHE A 2 2.91 12.37 24.96
C PHE A 2 3.23 13.01 23.61
N GLN A 3 4.48 12.92 23.15
CA GLN A 3 4.81 13.17 21.75
C GLN A 3 4.12 12.05 20.96
N PRO A 4 3.17 12.34 20.05
CA PRO A 4 2.67 11.30 19.15
C PRO A 4 3.86 10.79 18.34
N ARG A 5 4.08 9.46 18.34
CA ARG A 5 5.11 8.86 17.48
C ARG A 5 4.86 9.32 16.05
N THR A 6 5.92 9.75 15.37
CA THR A 6 5.80 10.15 13.97
C THR A 6 5.40 8.93 13.13
N ASP A 7 4.68 9.15 12.03
CA ASP A 7 4.25 8.04 11.17
C ASP A 7 5.48 7.24 10.67
N GLU A 8 6.64 7.89 10.47
CA GLU A 8 7.90 7.23 10.14
C GLU A 8 8.46 6.36 11.28
N GLU A 9 8.40 6.83 12.54
CA GLU A 9 8.80 6.04 13.71
C GLU A 9 7.92 4.81 13.88
N ILE A 10 6.61 4.93 13.63
CA ILE A 10 5.69 3.79 13.67
C ILE A 10 6.13 2.76 12.64
N VAL A 11 6.37 3.16 11.38
CA VAL A 11 6.80 2.25 10.31
C VAL A 11 8.14 1.60 10.62
N ASN A 12 9.14 2.39 11.04
CA ASN A 12 10.51 1.91 11.28
C ASN A 12 10.64 1.04 12.54
N SER A 13 9.76 1.22 13.53
CA SER A 13 9.78 0.41 14.76
C SER A 13 9.01 -0.91 14.64
N THR A 14 8.37 -1.19 13.50
CA THR A 14 7.58 -2.42 13.34
C THR A 14 8.45 -3.64 13.09
N ASN A 15 8.11 -4.74 13.75
CA ASN A 15 8.65 -6.08 13.46
C ASN A 15 7.82 -6.82 12.40
N TYR A 16 7.06 -6.07 11.58
CA TYR A 16 6.17 -6.66 10.59
C TYR A 16 6.99 -7.18 9.41
N ASN A 17 6.80 -8.46 9.06
CA ASN A 17 7.53 -9.07 7.97
C ASN A 17 6.92 -8.67 6.61
N PHE A 18 7.41 -7.56 6.05
CA PHE A 18 7.03 -7.10 4.73
C PHE A 18 7.57 -8.04 3.64
N THR A 19 6.70 -8.41 2.70
CA THR A 19 7.09 -9.20 1.51
C THR A 19 7.67 -8.31 0.41
N LEU A 20 7.25 -7.05 0.36
CA LEU A 20 7.78 -6.03 -0.54
C LEU A 20 8.49 -4.94 0.25
N ASP A 21 9.51 -4.33 -0.35
CA ASP A 21 10.19 -3.19 0.26
C ASP A 21 9.22 -2.02 0.54
N ILE A 22 9.36 -1.39 1.71
CA ILE A 22 8.48 -0.32 2.20
C ILE A 22 8.51 0.87 1.23
N SER A 23 9.69 1.22 0.71
CA SER A 23 9.83 2.31 -0.26
C SER A 23 9.07 2.03 -1.58
N SER A 24 9.04 0.77 -2.00
CA SER A 24 8.31 0.29 -3.18
C SER A 24 6.78 0.30 -2.97
N LEU A 25 6.34 0.08 -1.72
CA LEU A 25 4.94 0.18 -1.34
C LEU A 25 4.46 1.63 -1.30
N LEU A 26 5.24 2.53 -0.72
CA LEU A 26 4.91 3.96 -0.56
C LEU A 26 4.99 4.78 -1.85
N SER A 27 5.79 4.33 -2.82
CA SER A 27 5.93 4.99 -4.12
C SER A 27 4.76 4.66 -5.07
N ASN A 28 4.35 5.68 -5.83
CA ASN A 28 3.33 5.52 -6.87
C ASN A 28 3.88 4.74 -8.07
N SER A 29 3.08 3.80 -8.57
CA SER A 29 3.49 2.98 -9.71
C SER A 29 3.49 3.79 -11.03
N THR A 30 4.67 3.89 -11.64
CA THR A 30 4.92 4.56 -12.93
C THR A 30 4.43 3.77 -14.14
N ILE A 31 4.14 2.47 -13.96
CA ILE A 31 3.75 1.57 -15.05
C ILE A 31 2.24 1.49 -15.25
N THR A 32 1.43 2.09 -14.36
CA THR A 32 -0.03 2.04 -14.46
C THR A 32 -0.52 2.69 -15.75
N ARG A 33 -1.66 2.21 -16.28
CA ARG A 33 -2.30 2.80 -17.47
C ARG A 33 -2.49 4.31 -17.32
N ARG A 34 -2.84 4.77 -16.11
CA ARG A 34 -3.03 6.19 -15.80
C ARG A 34 -1.69 6.94 -15.78
N SER A 35 -0.65 6.40 -15.16
CA SER A 35 0.69 7.01 -15.18
C SER A 35 1.24 7.11 -16.61
N LYS A 36 1.14 6.04 -17.41
CA LYS A 36 1.52 6.05 -18.83
C LYS A 36 0.72 7.07 -19.65
N ARG A 37 -0.58 7.23 -19.37
CA ARG A 37 -1.42 8.25 -20.02
C ARG A 37 -0.98 9.66 -19.64
N LEU A 38 -0.68 9.91 -18.37
CA LEU A 38 -0.13 11.19 -17.88
C LEU A 38 1.23 11.51 -18.50
N GLN A 39 2.10 10.52 -18.73
CA GLN A 39 3.40 10.75 -19.38
C GLN A 39 3.24 11.08 -20.88
N ARG A 40 2.33 10.40 -21.58
CA ARG A 40 2.09 10.62 -23.02
C ARG A 40 1.40 11.95 -23.31
N SER A 41 0.52 12.33 -22.42
CA SER A 41 -0.26 13.53 -22.55
C SER A 41 0.43 14.57 -21.66
N ASN A 42 1.14 15.54 -22.23
CA ASN A 42 1.70 16.70 -21.49
C ASN A 42 0.62 17.55 -20.77
N LEU A 43 -0.57 16.98 -20.51
CA LEU A 43 -1.64 17.51 -19.68
C LEU A 43 -1.17 17.56 -18.23
N ARG A 44 -0.58 18.71 -17.92
CA ARG A 44 -0.39 19.30 -16.58
C ARG A 44 -1.66 19.25 -15.71
N ASN A 45 -2.83 19.09 -16.33
CA ASN A 45 -4.15 19.08 -15.70
C ASN A 45 -4.75 17.67 -15.46
N THR A 46 -4.05 16.59 -15.82
CA THR A 46 -4.57 15.24 -15.51
C THR A 46 -4.35 14.97 -14.02
N PRO A 47 -5.40 14.59 -13.26
CA PRO A 47 -5.25 14.33 -11.82
C PRO A 47 -4.21 13.24 -11.59
N ARG A 48 -3.25 13.51 -10.70
CA ARG A 48 -2.29 12.51 -10.22
C ARG A 48 -3.02 11.23 -9.79
N PRO A 49 -2.38 10.06 -9.91
CA PRO A 49 -2.92 8.83 -9.32
C PRO A 49 -3.30 9.09 -7.86
N ARG A 50 -4.48 8.62 -7.44
CA ARG A 50 -4.91 8.80 -6.05
C ARG A 50 -3.92 8.10 -5.12
N PRO A 51 -3.59 8.70 -3.96
CA PRO A 51 -2.76 8.04 -2.97
C PRO A 51 -3.39 6.71 -2.56
N GLN A 52 -2.54 5.73 -2.26
CA GLN A 52 -2.97 4.39 -1.92
C GLN A 52 -3.49 4.37 -0.49
N ASN A 53 -4.68 3.80 -0.30
CA ASN A 53 -5.22 3.59 1.05
C ASN A 53 -4.52 2.39 1.73
N SER A 54 -4.73 2.27 3.04
CA SER A 54 -4.11 1.24 3.88
C SER A 54 -4.38 -0.17 3.37
N PHE A 55 -5.63 -0.47 2.97
CA PHE A 55 -5.98 -1.76 2.39
C PHE A 55 -5.25 -2.04 1.07
N THR A 56 -5.06 -1.04 0.21
CA THR A 56 -4.36 -1.20 -1.07
C THR A 56 -2.89 -1.54 -0.83
N LEU A 57 -2.25 -0.88 0.13
CA LEU A 57 -0.88 -1.17 0.55
C LEU A 57 -0.76 -2.59 1.12
N TYR A 58 -1.65 -2.95 2.05
CA TYR A 58 -1.72 -4.29 2.63
C TYR A 58 -1.91 -5.35 1.55
N ARG A 59 -2.83 -5.13 0.62
CA ARG A 59 -3.09 -6.05 -0.48
C ARG A 59 -1.91 -6.20 -1.42
N ARG A 60 -1.20 -5.11 -1.76
CA ARG A 60 0.01 -5.18 -2.61
C ARG A 60 1.06 -6.05 -1.94
N ASN A 61 1.30 -5.85 -0.64
CA ASN A 61 2.23 -6.65 0.14
C ASN A 61 1.80 -8.13 0.17
N MET A 62 0.55 -8.42 0.54
CA MET A 62 0.04 -9.79 0.62
C MET A 62 0.01 -10.50 -0.73
N ALA A 63 -0.37 -9.81 -1.82
CA ALA A 63 -0.45 -10.42 -3.14
C ALA A 63 0.93 -10.83 -3.71
N ALA A 64 2.02 -10.31 -3.15
CA ALA A 64 3.39 -10.70 -3.49
C ALA A 64 3.85 -11.98 -2.77
N ARG A 65 3.13 -12.44 -1.73
CA ARG A 65 3.44 -13.71 -1.06
C ARG A 65 3.24 -14.88 -2.02
N SER A 66 4.09 -15.89 -1.88
CA SER A 66 4.08 -17.12 -2.70
C SER A 66 2.71 -17.80 -2.71
N GLU A 67 2.00 -17.79 -1.58
CA GLU A 67 0.64 -18.33 -1.41
C GLU A 67 -0.39 -17.77 -2.41
N PHE A 68 -0.16 -16.56 -2.91
CA PHE A 68 -1.05 -15.90 -3.85
C PHE A 68 -0.53 -15.90 -5.27
N VAL A 69 0.67 -16.39 -5.56
CA VAL A 69 1.21 -16.45 -6.93
C VAL A 69 0.38 -17.45 -7.75
N GLY A 70 0.11 -17.14 -9.02
CA GLY A 70 -0.72 -17.97 -9.91
C GLY A 70 -2.24 -17.90 -9.69
N LEU A 71 -2.73 -17.40 -8.56
CA LEU A 71 -4.16 -17.23 -8.32
C LEU A 71 -4.77 -16.10 -9.15
N LYS A 72 -6.05 -16.25 -9.53
CA LYS A 72 -6.82 -15.17 -10.18
C LYS A 72 -6.95 -13.97 -9.24
N SER A 73 -6.76 -12.77 -9.77
CA SER A 73 -6.81 -11.51 -8.98
C SER A 73 -8.11 -11.36 -8.17
N SER A 74 -9.25 -11.82 -8.69
CA SER A 74 -10.52 -11.81 -7.97
C SER A 74 -10.51 -12.67 -6.70
N LEU A 75 -9.90 -13.86 -6.77
CA LEU A 75 -9.78 -14.77 -5.62
C LEU A 75 -8.79 -14.22 -4.59
N LYS A 76 -7.64 -13.69 -5.04
CA LYS A 76 -6.69 -12.99 -4.16
C LYS A 76 -7.39 -11.87 -3.39
N SER A 77 -8.20 -11.06 -4.09
CA SER A 77 -8.94 -9.95 -3.49
C SER A 77 -9.83 -10.38 -2.34
N LYS A 78 -10.60 -11.47 -2.54
CA LYS A 78 -11.52 -11.97 -1.52
C LYS A 78 -10.76 -12.47 -0.29
N ARG A 79 -9.79 -13.35 -0.48
CA ARG A 79 -8.99 -13.91 0.62
C ARG A 79 -8.25 -12.83 1.40
N ILE A 80 -7.62 -11.87 0.71
CA ILE A 80 -6.90 -10.76 1.36
C ILE A 80 -7.86 -9.83 2.10
N ALA A 81 -9.08 -9.61 1.59
CA ALA A 81 -10.09 -8.82 2.31
C ALA A 81 -10.53 -9.50 3.61
N ASP A 82 -10.67 -10.83 3.60
CA ASP A 82 -10.99 -11.60 4.81
C ASP A 82 -9.83 -11.55 5.82
N LEU A 83 -8.59 -11.70 5.35
CA LEU A 83 -7.40 -11.52 6.19
C LEU A 83 -7.34 -10.13 6.82
N TRP A 84 -7.54 -9.08 6.04
CA TRP A 84 -7.52 -7.69 6.52
C TRP A 84 -8.58 -7.42 7.60
N ARG A 85 -9.75 -8.08 7.53
CA ARG A 85 -10.81 -7.94 8.53
C ARG A 85 -10.44 -8.59 9.86
N ASN A 86 -9.66 -9.68 9.81
CA ASN A 86 -9.24 -10.46 10.98
C ASN A 86 -7.84 -10.08 11.50
N GLU A 87 -7.17 -9.14 10.84
CA GLU A 87 -5.83 -8.67 11.19
C GLU A 87 -5.85 -7.86 12.50
N THR A 88 -4.72 -7.85 13.21
CA THR A 88 -4.58 -7.09 14.47
C THR A 88 -4.71 -5.59 14.24
N THR A 89 -5.14 -4.87 15.28
CA THR A 89 -5.23 -3.41 15.27
C THR A 89 -3.88 -2.75 14.99
N GLU A 90 -2.80 -3.30 15.54
CA GLU A 90 -1.43 -2.81 15.33
C GLU A 90 -1.03 -2.81 13.85
N VAL A 91 -1.32 -3.90 13.13
CA VAL A 91 -1.05 -3.97 11.69
C VAL A 91 -1.94 -3.01 10.93
N ARG A 92 -3.22 -2.89 11.29
CA ARG A 92 -4.12 -1.94 10.65
C ARG A 92 -3.64 -0.49 10.84
N ASP A 93 -3.14 -0.15 12.02
CA ASP A 93 -2.59 1.16 12.34
C ASP A 93 -1.29 1.43 11.60
N LEU A 94 -0.41 0.43 11.48
CA LEU A 94 0.78 0.49 10.64
C LEU A 94 0.45 0.82 9.17
N PHE A 95 -0.48 0.08 8.58
CA PHE A 95 -0.89 0.33 7.19
C PHE A 95 -1.66 1.64 7.03
N ASN A 96 -2.34 2.14 8.06
CA ASN A 96 -2.92 3.48 8.08
C ASN A 96 -1.85 4.57 8.13
N ALA A 97 -0.81 4.42 8.95
CA ALA A 97 0.33 5.33 8.99
C ALA A 97 1.07 5.35 7.63
N MET A 98 1.32 4.19 7.03
CA MET A 98 1.88 4.12 5.68
C MET A 98 0.98 4.77 4.62
N ALA A 99 -0.34 4.68 4.75
CA ALA A 99 -1.25 5.36 3.83
C ALA A 99 -1.20 6.90 3.97
N ARG A 100 -0.86 7.42 5.14
CA ARG A 100 -0.62 8.86 5.36
C ARG A 100 0.71 9.31 4.79
N LEU A 101 1.75 8.47 4.90
CA LEU A 101 3.07 8.69 4.30
C LEU A 101 3.10 8.49 2.79
N ALA A 102 2.18 7.67 2.25
CA ALA A 102 2.13 7.37 0.84
C ALA A 102 1.96 8.65 0.02
N SER A 103 2.87 8.82 -0.93
CA SER A 103 2.99 10.01 -1.75
C SER A 103 1.67 10.38 -2.47
N ARG A 104 1.25 11.65 -2.32
CA ARG A 104 0.09 12.27 -3.00
C ARG A 104 0.32 12.48 -4.49
#